data_AF-A0AAJ1CE22-F1
#
_entry.id   AF-A0AAJ1CE22-F1
#
_cell.length_a   1.000
_cell.length_b   1.000
_cell.length_c   1.000
_cell.angle_alpha   90.00
_cell.angle_beta   90.00
_cell.angle_gamma   90.00
#
_symmetry.space_group_name_H-M   'P 1'
#
loop_
_entity.id
_entity.type
_entity.pdbx_description
1 polymer ?
#
loop_
_entity_poly.entity_id
_entity_poly.type
_entity_poly.pdbx_seq_one_letter_code
_entity_poly.pdbx_strand_id
1 'polypeptide(L)'
;MKPIQILFTGLLLASLLPGCEIHDDIDVDVKRKAIVYLRYNYNDGEHDTMDEVQTLRLFFFDLKTGRQYRDTTLTRDEFLTDTGAMQTYISNGEYGIVTLANVGHGSSVSADNIRDAAITFPDTGADPLFFNRIQTPIQKGDSLRFDIDLFKSVYKVNVLVEGMQNLDDPEEFYFGLDNRAGLTFGNVPCGETKTYRPHLERDPAAWRMYGSFYTPYFPNDAPIALGIYCDDPASIYGHTLFKATIQRYMEIKPDTGHDVEIDIHIILNGSGVTIVISDWEGTIVQEEHFGA
;
A
#
# COMPACT_ATOMS: atom_id res chain seq x y z
N MET A 1 89.60 8.76 38.98
CA MET A 1 88.20 9.24 38.81
C MET A 1 87.61 8.62 37.56
N LYS A 2 86.42 7.99 37.70
CA LYS A 2 85.44 7.57 36.67
C LYS A 2 85.91 6.52 35.63
N PRO A 3 85.40 5.27 35.72
CA PRO A 3 84.26 4.90 34.86
C PRO A 3 83.30 3.87 35.50
N ILE A 4 82.79 4.11 36.72
CA ILE A 4 81.80 3.21 37.35
C ILE A 4 80.37 3.80 37.36
N GLN A 5 80.21 5.07 36.99
CA GLN A 5 78.92 5.77 37.05
C GLN A 5 78.02 5.63 35.80
N ILE A 6 78.45 4.95 34.74
CA ILE A 6 77.64 4.84 33.50
C ILE A 6 76.86 3.51 33.46
N LEU A 7 77.31 2.46 34.16
CA LEU A 7 76.65 1.16 34.11
C LEU A 7 75.41 1.07 35.02
N PHE A 8 75.35 1.85 36.10
CA PHE A 8 74.22 1.82 37.04
C PHE A 8 73.02 2.68 36.60
N THR A 9 73.24 3.66 35.73
CA THR A 9 72.16 4.54 35.24
C THR A 9 71.43 3.94 34.03
N GLY A 10 72.09 3.05 33.28
CA GLY A 10 71.47 2.32 32.17
C GLY A 10 70.54 1.19 32.63
N LEU A 11 70.83 0.56 33.78
CA LEU A 11 70.02 -0.56 34.28
C LEU A 11 68.75 -0.10 35.01
N LEU A 12 68.68 1.16 35.46
CA LEU A 12 67.51 1.72 36.14
C LEU A 12 66.47 2.33 35.17
N LEU A 13 66.84 2.59 33.92
CA LEU A 13 65.91 3.11 32.90
C LEU A 13 65.12 2.01 32.17
N ALA A 14 65.57 0.74 32.25
CA ALA A 14 64.87 -0.39 31.63
C ALA A 14 63.75 -0.98 32.51
N SER A 15 63.69 -0.62 33.80
CA SER A 15 62.65 -1.09 34.73
C SER A 15 61.45 -0.14 34.87
N LEU A 16 61.40 0.93 34.07
CA LEU A 16 60.34 1.94 34.05
C LEU A 16 59.59 2.00 32.71
N LEU A 17 59.65 0.93 31.91
CA LEU A 17 58.62 0.70 30.91
C LEU A 17 57.42 0.11 31.65
N PRO A 18 56.33 0.86 31.92
CA PRO A 18 55.07 0.20 32.16
C PRO A 18 54.86 -0.71 30.95
N GLY A 19 54.69 -2.01 31.18
CA GLY A 19 54.15 -2.88 30.17
C GLY A 19 52.83 -2.25 29.76
N CYS A 20 52.82 -1.58 28.60
CA CYS A 20 51.61 -1.37 27.84
C CYS A 20 51.16 -2.77 27.44
N GLU A 21 50.47 -3.44 28.37
CA GLU A 21 49.54 -4.48 28.01
C GLU A 21 48.50 -3.76 27.17
N ILE A 22 48.65 -3.89 25.85
CA ILE A 22 47.58 -3.55 24.93
C ILE A 22 46.53 -4.60 25.25
N HIS A 23 45.60 -4.25 26.15
CA HIS A 23 44.28 -4.83 26.10
C HIS A 23 43.71 -4.39 24.75
N ASP A 24 44.00 -5.20 23.74
CA ASP A 24 43.10 -5.36 22.62
C ASP A 24 41.90 -6.04 23.26
N ASP A 25 41.06 -5.24 23.95
CA ASP A 25 39.65 -5.55 24.10
C ASP A 25 39.14 -5.57 22.67
N ILE A 26 39.42 -6.68 21.98
CA ILE A 26 38.65 -7.10 20.84
C ILE A 26 37.31 -7.42 21.46
N ASP A 27 36.50 -6.37 21.59
CA ASP A 27 35.07 -6.51 21.69
C ASP A 27 34.69 -7.14 20.35
N VAL A 28 34.79 -8.48 20.30
CA VAL A 28 34.23 -9.29 19.24
C VAL A 28 32.74 -9.13 19.45
N ASP A 29 32.23 -7.99 19.01
CA ASP A 29 30.83 -7.69 18.95
C ASP A 29 30.30 -8.60 17.85
N VAL A 30 30.06 -9.86 18.22
CA VAL A 30 29.55 -10.92 17.38
C VAL A 30 28.30 -10.34 16.78
N LYS A 31 28.36 -9.94 15.51
CA LYS A 31 27.21 -9.51 14.75
C LYS A 31 26.24 -10.69 14.75
N ARG A 32 25.29 -10.70 15.68
CA ARG A 32 24.15 -11.61 15.66
C ARG A 32 23.08 -10.95 14.81
N LYS A 33 22.45 -11.74 13.95
CA LYS A 33 21.29 -11.26 13.21
C LYS A 33 20.17 -11.08 14.23
N ALA A 34 19.54 -9.90 14.23
CA ALA A 34 18.26 -9.74 14.89
C ALA A 34 17.23 -10.57 14.10
N ILE A 35 16.44 -11.36 14.82
CA ILE A 35 15.26 -12.01 14.24
C ILE A 35 14.08 -11.10 14.52
N VAL A 36 13.36 -10.74 13.46
CA VAL A 36 12.14 -9.95 13.53
C VAL A 36 10.96 -10.92 13.39
N TYR A 37 10.17 -11.03 14.44
CA TYR A 37 8.91 -11.74 14.46
C TYR A 37 7.81 -10.72 14.21
N LEU A 38 6.93 -11.02 13.25
CA LEU A 38 5.81 -10.18 12.89
C LEU A 38 4.55 -11.03 13.00
N ARG A 39 3.63 -10.59 13.84
CA ARG A 39 2.28 -11.14 13.89
C ARG A 39 1.37 -10.18 13.15
N TYR A 40 0.58 -10.68 12.22
CA TYR A 40 -0.32 -9.86 11.42
C TYR A 40 -1.75 -10.07 11.89
N ASN A 41 -2.48 -8.99 12.02
CA ASN A 41 -3.91 -9.01 12.30
C ASN A 41 -4.62 -8.13 11.26
N TYR A 42 -5.84 -8.51 10.91
CA TYR A 42 -6.74 -7.71 10.10
C TYR A 42 -8.16 -7.91 10.62
N ASN A 43 -8.93 -6.84 10.66
CA ASN A 43 -10.33 -6.83 11.07
C ASN A 43 -11.12 -6.10 9.98
N ASP A 44 -12.14 -6.76 9.43
CA ASP A 44 -13.00 -6.23 8.36
C ASP A 44 -14.12 -5.31 8.85
N GLY A 45 -14.20 -5.08 10.17
CA GLY A 45 -15.26 -4.37 10.87
C GLY A 45 -16.24 -5.30 11.59
N GLU A 46 -16.27 -6.59 11.23
CA GLU A 46 -17.13 -7.60 11.85
C GLU A 46 -16.31 -8.66 12.61
N HIS A 47 -15.22 -9.16 11.99
CA HIS A 47 -14.44 -10.27 12.50
C HIS A 47 -12.93 -10.08 12.25
N ASP A 48 -12.12 -10.66 13.14
CA ASP A 48 -10.69 -10.81 12.89
C ASP A 48 -10.48 -11.94 11.85
N THR A 49 -9.91 -11.61 10.70
CA THR A 49 -9.69 -12.54 9.60
C THR A 49 -8.39 -12.26 8.87
N MET A 50 -7.81 -13.27 8.24
CA MET A 50 -6.68 -13.11 7.31
C MET A 50 -7.00 -13.69 5.94
N ASP A 51 -8.24 -14.14 5.69
CA ASP A 51 -8.58 -14.97 4.53
C ASP A 51 -8.37 -14.28 3.18
N GLU A 52 -8.53 -12.96 3.12
CA GLU A 52 -8.27 -12.18 1.91
C GLU A 52 -6.77 -11.89 1.66
N VAL A 53 -5.92 -12.04 2.68
CA VAL A 53 -4.48 -11.75 2.60
C VAL A 53 -3.75 -12.98 2.04
N GLN A 54 -3.24 -12.91 0.82
CA GLN A 54 -2.55 -14.02 0.15
C GLN A 54 -1.03 -13.89 0.21
N THR A 55 -0.51 -12.67 0.18
CA THR A 55 0.93 -12.39 0.23
C THR A 55 1.19 -11.16 1.06
N LEU A 56 2.38 -11.07 1.66
CA LEU A 56 2.87 -9.86 2.33
C LEU A 56 4.22 -9.48 1.76
N ARG A 57 4.41 -8.22 1.41
CA ARG A 57 5.69 -7.64 1.05
C ARG A 57 6.08 -6.59 2.08
N LEU A 58 7.25 -6.79 2.68
CA LEU A 58 7.76 -6.03 3.80
C LEU A 58 8.96 -5.21 3.35
N PHE A 59 8.89 -3.91 3.59
CA PHE A 59 9.98 -2.98 3.32
C PHE A 59 10.52 -2.44 4.62
N PHE A 60 11.82 -2.58 4.80
CA PHE A 60 12.54 -2.12 5.98
C PHE A 60 13.41 -0.93 5.61
N PHE A 61 13.23 0.21 6.28
CA PHE A 61 13.92 1.46 5.97
C PHE A 61 14.70 1.98 7.17
N ASP A 62 15.92 2.46 6.92
CA ASP A 62 16.61 3.34 7.87
C ASP A 62 16.02 4.75 7.75
N LEU A 63 15.35 5.25 8.78
CA LEU A 63 14.66 6.54 8.73
C LEU A 63 15.62 7.74 8.74
N LYS A 64 16.86 7.57 9.19
CA LYS A 64 17.88 8.63 9.16
C LYS A 64 18.28 8.96 7.73
N THR A 65 18.51 7.92 6.92
CA THR A 65 18.93 8.08 5.52
C THR A 65 17.74 8.01 4.54
N GLY A 66 16.61 7.46 4.98
CA GLY A 66 15.44 7.12 4.18
C GLY A 66 15.64 5.90 3.28
N ARG A 67 16.83 5.29 3.24
CA ARG A 67 17.17 4.22 2.30
C ARG A 67 16.52 2.91 2.68
N GLN A 68 16.06 2.17 1.66
CA GLN A 68 15.64 0.80 1.84
C GLN A 68 16.82 -0.06 2.28
N TYR A 69 16.63 -0.74 3.39
CA TYR A 69 17.58 -1.69 3.94
C TYR A 69 17.25 -3.12 3.51
N ARG A 70 15.95 -3.46 3.40
CA ARG A 70 15.50 -4.76 2.90
C ARG A 70 14.10 -4.73 2.33
N ASP A 71 13.85 -5.67 1.42
CA ASP A 71 12.55 -6.01 0.86
C ASP A 71 12.41 -7.55 0.93
N THR A 72 11.35 -8.01 1.58
CA THR A 72 11.06 -9.44 1.77
C THR A 72 9.61 -9.70 1.40
N THR A 73 9.36 -10.72 0.59
CA THR A 73 7.99 -11.21 0.34
C THR A 73 7.77 -12.50 1.12
N LEU A 74 6.62 -12.60 1.80
CA LEU A 74 6.14 -13.76 2.51
C LEU A 74 4.90 -14.30 1.80
N THR A 75 4.88 -15.61 1.62
CA THR A 75 3.70 -16.39 1.25
C THR A 75 2.73 -16.49 2.42
N ARG A 76 1.48 -16.86 2.13
CA ARG A 76 0.44 -17.10 3.15
C ARG A 76 0.89 -18.03 4.27
N ASP A 77 1.46 -19.17 3.93
CA ASP A 77 1.89 -20.15 4.92
C ASP A 77 2.99 -19.60 5.83
N GLU A 78 3.93 -18.81 5.28
CA GLU A 78 5.05 -18.24 6.05
C GLU A 78 4.59 -17.23 7.10
N PHE A 79 3.65 -16.33 6.76
CA PHE A 79 3.19 -15.32 7.71
C PHE A 79 2.14 -15.83 8.70
N LEU A 80 1.44 -16.92 8.39
CA LEU A 80 0.51 -17.56 9.32
C LEU A 80 1.21 -18.43 10.38
N THR A 81 2.45 -18.85 10.14
CA THR A 81 3.15 -19.83 11.00
C THR A 81 4.24 -19.23 11.93
N ASP A 82 4.27 -17.91 12.11
CA ASP A 82 5.21 -17.17 12.98
C ASP A 82 6.67 -17.68 12.93
N THR A 83 7.19 -17.85 11.71
CA THR A 83 8.52 -18.43 11.48
C THR A 83 9.68 -17.43 11.60
N GLY A 84 9.39 -16.21 12.05
CA GLY A 84 10.32 -15.08 12.00
C GLY A 84 10.40 -14.49 10.60
N ALA A 85 9.63 -13.41 10.39
CA ALA A 85 9.44 -12.77 9.08
C ALA A 85 10.75 -12.28 8.42
N MET A 86 11.79 -11.98 9.21
CA MET A 86 13.05 -11.47 8.68
C MET A 86 14.23 -11.74 9.63
N GLN A 87 15.38 -12.14 9.09
CA GLN A 87 16.64 -12.26 9.83
C GLN A 87 17.71 -11.34 9.25
N THR A 88 18.14 -10.32 9.98
CA THR A 88 19.01 -9.28 9.41
C THR A 88 19.95 -8.63 10.43
N TYR A 89 20.96 -7.89 9.95
CA TYR A 89 21.94 -7.20 10.79
C TYR A 89 21.53 -5.74 11.03
N ILE A 90 20.71 -5.49 12.04
CA ILE A 90 20.22 -4.14 12.31
C ILE A 90 21.16 -3.45 13.30
N SER A 91 21.65 -2.26 12.94
CA SER A 91 22.39 -1.39 13.84
C SER A 91 21.45 -0.57 14.70
N ASN A 92 21.97 0.09 15.74
CA ASN A 92 21.16 1.04 16.51
C ASN A 92 20.65 2.16 15.61
N GLY A 93 19.37 2.51 15.72
CA GLY A 93 18.78 3.60 14.95
C GLY A 93 17.25 3.58 14.90
N GLU A 94 16.68 4.54 14.18
CA GLU A 94 15.25 4.63 13.93
C GLU A 94 14.91 3.95 12.60
N TYR A 95 13.98 3.01 12.62
CA TYR A 95 13.60 2.23 11.44
C TYR A 95 12.11 2.31 11.17
N GLY A 96 11.76 2.25 9.89
CA GLY A 96 10.39 2.16 9.41
C GLY A 96 10.15 0.81 8.78
N ILE A 97 9.05 0.16 9.15
CA ILE A 97 8.57 -1.05 8.48
C ILE A 97 7.28 -0.68 7.76
N VAL A 98 7.24 -0.89 6.45
CA VAL A 98 6.04 -0.77 5.64
C VAL A 98 5.63 -2.16 5.17
N THR A 99 4.39 -2.52 5.42
CA THR A 99 3.81 -3.82 5.04
C THR A 99 2.73 -3.56 4.00
N LEU A 100 2.86 -4.19 2.84
CA LEU A 100 1.84 -4.20 1.81
C LEU A 100 1.38 -5.64 1.58
N ALA A 101 0.08 -5.90 1.55
CA ALA A 101 -0.44 -7.22 1.19
C ALA A 101 -0.97 -7.27 -0.24
N ASN A 102 -0.96 -8.47 -0.83
CA ASN A 102 -1.55 -8.77 -2.14
C ASN A 102 -0.97 -7.97 -3.31
N VAL A 103 0.22 -7.39 -3.13
CA VAL A 103 0.89 -6.61 -4.16
C VAL A 103 1.57 -7.52 -5.17
N GLY A 104 1.37 -7.24 -6.45
CA GLY A 104 2.10 -7.89 -7.56
C GLY A 104 1.20 -8.58 -8.58
N HIS A 105 -0.12 -8.42 -8.49
CA HIS A 105 -1.09 -8.92 -9.48
C HIS A 105 -1.44 -7.89 -10.57
N GLY A 106 -0.62 -6.85 -10.70
CA GLY A 106 -0.77 -5.77 -11.69
C GLY A 106 -0.15 -4.46 -11.20
N SER A 107 -0.08 -4.28 -9.88
CA SER A 107 0.56 -3.10 -9.26
C SER A 107 2.08 -3.15 -9.35
N SER A 108 2.69 -1.96 -9.44
CA SER A 108 4.14 -1.77 -9.44
C SER A 108 4.59 -1.00 -8.20
N VAL A 109 5.71 -1.37 -7.60
CA VAL A 109 6.26 -0.72 -6.40
C VAL A 109 7.63 -0.14 -6.69
N SER A 110 7.84 1.11 -6.31
CA SER A 110 9.16 1.75 -6.21
C SER A 110 9.43 2.08 -4.75
N ALA A 111 10.56 1.62 -4.21
CA ALA A 111 10.79 1.64 -2.77
C ALA A 111 12.25 1.94 -2.36
N ASP A 112 13.10 2.48 -3.25
CA ASP A 112 14.52 2.73 -2.92
C ASP A 112 14.72 3.71 -1.75
N ASN A 113 13.83 4.71 -1.63
CA ASN A 113 13.81 5.67 -0.54
C ASN A 113 12.37 5.89 -0.05
N ILE A 114 12.16 5.82 1.27
CA ILE A 114 10.83 5.96 1.88
C ILE A 114 10.14 7.29 1.55
N ARG A 115 10.88 8.35 1.22
CA ARG A 115 10.33 9.67 0.89
C ARG A 115 9.61 9.68 -0.46
N ASP A 116 10.11 8.89 -1.40
CA ASP A 116 9.62 8.84 -2.79
C ASP A 116 8.96 7.48 -3.10
N ALA A 117 8.87 6.59 -2.09
CA ALA A 117 8.34 5.26 -2.23
C ALA A 117 6.83 5.28 -2.46
N ALA A 118 6.38 4.52 -3.46
CA ALA A 118 5.00 4.46 -3.88
C ALA A 118 4.65 3.11 -4.52
N ILE A 119 3.36 2.79 -4.46
CA ILE A 119 2.72 1.75 -5.26
C ILE A 119 1.84 2.43 -6.32
N THR A 120 1.92 1.97 -7.56
CA THR A 120 1.09 2.44 -8.68
C THR A 120 0.26 1.29 -9.23
N PHE A 121 -0.96 1.59 -9.66
CA PHE A 121 -1.94 0.59 -10.07
C PHE A 121 -2.14 0.58 -11.59
N PRO A 122 -2.52 -0.56 -12.20
CA PRO A 122 -2.89 -0.64 -13.61
C PRO A 122 -4.22 0.08 -13.87
N ASP A 123 -4.57 0.28 -15.14
CA ASP A 123 -5.78 1.02 -15.52
C ASP A 123 -7.06 0.24 -15.21
N THR A 124 -6.97 -1.07 -15.01
CA THR A 124 -8.11 -1.93 -14.67
C THR A 124 -8.54 -1.86 -13.20
N GLY A 125 -7.71 -1.28 -12.32
CA GLY A 125 -7.99 -1.20 -10.90
C GLY A 125 -6.75 -1.47 -10.05
N ALA A 126 -6.89 -1.30 -8.75
CA ALA A 126 -5.91 -1.69 -7.75
C ALA A 126 -6.04 -3.18 -7.39
N ASP A 127 -4.97 -3.72 -6.79
CA ASP A 127 -5.06 -4.97 -6.02
C ASP A 127 -5.90 -4.75 -4.75
N PRO A 128 -6.51 -5.78 -4.13
CA PRO A 128 -7.10 -5.70 -2.78
C PRO A 128 -6.00 -5.48 -1.75
N LEU A 129 -5.54 -4.24 -1.67
CA LEU A 129 -4.33 -3.82 -0.98
C LEU A 129 -4.58 -3.61 0.51
N PHE A 130 -3.84 -4.34 1.33
CA PHE A 130 -3.75 -4.08 2.76
C PHE A 130 -2.46 -3.36 3.07
N PHE A 131 -2.51 -2.47 4.06
CA PHE A 131 -1.39 -1.61 4.41
C PHE A 131 -1.19 -1.57 5.93
N ASN A 132 0.08 -1.48 6.33
CA ASN A 132 0.46 -0.96 7.63
C ASN A 132 1.82 -0.27 7.54
N ARG A 133 2.06 0.69 8.44
CA ARG A 133 3.38 1.27 8.66
C ARG A 133 3.65 1.48 10.14
N ILE A 134 4.79 0.99 10.60
CA ILE A 134 5.32 1.26 11.94
C ILE A 134 6.66 1.97 11.88
N GLN A 135 6.95 2.77 12.89
CA GLN A 135 8.26 3.36 13.13
C GLN A 135 8.72 2.94 14.53
N THR A 136 9.97 2.52 14.63
CA THR A 136 10.49 1.97 15.88
C THR A 136 11.98 2.21 16.06
N PRO A 137 12.42 2.61 17.28
CA PRO A 137 13.82 2.59 17.63
C PRO A 137 14.30 1.14 17.78
N ILE A 138 15.48 0.83 17.25
CA ILE A 138 16.10 -0.50 17.41
C ILE A 138 17.41 -0.35 18.16
N GLN A 139 17.60 -1.19 19.16
CA GLN A 139 18.87 -1.42 19.83
C GLN A 139 19.42 -2.78 19.44
N LYS A 140 20.73 -2.84 19.18
CA LYS A 140 21.43 -4.01 18.70
C LYS A 140 21.41 -5.09 19.78
N GLY A 141 21.08 -6.32 19.37
CA GLY A 141 21.05 -7.49 20.25
C GLY A 141 19.64 -7.98 20.58
N ASP A 142 18.62 -7.16 20.32
CA ASP A 142 17.24 -7.53 20.60
C ASP A 142 16.65 -8.39 19.47
N SER A 143 15.96 -9.46 19.86
CA SER A 143 14.95 -10.07 18.99
C SER A 143 13.73 -9.14 18.99
N LEU A 144 13.30 -8.74 17.81
CA LEU A 144 12.21 -7.78 17.66
C LEU A 144 10.92 -8.53 17.44
N ARG A 145 9.85 -8.10 18.11
CA ARG A 145 8.51 -8.65 17.93
C ARG A 145 7.55 -7.49 17.72
N PHE A 146 6.79 -7.53 16.64
CA PHE A 146 5.78 -6.53 16.34
C PHE A 146 4.46 -7.20 16.00
N ASP A 147 3.39 -6.61 16.53
CA ASP A 147 2.04 -6.85 16.05
C ASP A 147 1.75 -5.81 14.96
N ILE A 148 1.31 -6.27 13.80
CA ILE A 148 1.08 -5.49 12.58
C ILE A 148 -0.41 -5.55 12.27
N ASP A 149 -1.12 -4.48 12.65
CA ASP A 149 -2.54 -4.35 12.38
C ASP A 149 -2.72 -3.75 10.98
N LEU A 150 -3.12 -4.59 10.04
CA LEU A 150 -3.40 -4.22 8.66
C LEU A 150 -4.77 -3.57 8.55
N PHE A 151 -4.93 -2.67 7.57
CA PHE A 151 -6.23 -2.17 7.12
C PHE A 151 -6.26 -2.11 5.59
N LYS A 152 -7.44 -2.17 4.97
CA LYS A 152 -7.57 -2.03 3.51
C LYS A 152 -7.35 -0.59 3.08
N SER A 153 -6.39 -0.38 2.21
CA SER A 153 -5.93 0.95 1.78
C SER A 153 -6.59 1.46 0.51
N VAL A 154 -7.57 0.69 0.01
CA VAL A 154 -8.28 0.86 -1.26
C VAL A 154 -9.78 0.73 -1.00
N TYR A 155 -10.58 1.35 -1.85
CA TYR A 155 -12.03 1.18 -1.83
C TYR A 155 -12.42 0.12 -2.84
N LYS A 156 -13.39 -0.71 -2.48
CA LYS A 156 -14.07 -1.59 -3.41
C LYS A 156 -15.22 -0.82 -4.04
N VAL A 157 -15.28 -0.83 -5.36
CA VAL A 157 -16.36 -0.19 -6.12
C VAL A 157 -17.12 -1.29 -6.85
N ASN A 158 -18.38 -1.46 -6.49
CA ASN A 158 -19.31 -2.36 -7.16
C ASN A 158 -20.08 -1.54 -8.21
N VAL A 159 -20.16 -2.04 -9.43
CA VAL A 159 -20.80 -1.35 -10.54
C VAL A 159 -21.90 -2.24 -11.11
N LEU A 160 -23.08 -1.66 -11.30
CA LEU A 160 -24.18 -2.23 -12.07
C LEU A 160 -24.69 -1.18 -13.06
N VAL A 161 -24.71 -1.52 -14.33
CA VAL A 161 -25.28 -0.72 -15.40
C VAL A 161 -26.40 -1.51 -16.05
N GLU A 162 -27.60 -0.93 -16.08
CA GLU A 162 -28.79 -1.51 -16.72
C GLU A 162 -29.27 -0.64 -17.87
N GLY A 163 -30.04 -1.23 -18.79
CA GLY A 163 -30.61 -0.49 -19.91
C GLY A 163 -29.69 -0.40 -21.12
N MET A 164 -28.68 -1.28 -21.24
CA MET A 164 -27.71 -1.25 -22.34
C MET A 164 -28.37 -1.44 -23.71
N GLN A 165 -29.55 -2.05 -23.80
CA GLN A 165 -30.34 -2.16 -25.04
C GLN A 165 -30.77 -0.82 -25.65
N ASN A 166 -30.70 0.25 -24.87
CA ASN A 166 -31.09 1.59 -25.30
C ASN A 166 -29.94 2.33 -26.01
N LEU A 167 -28.75 1.71 -26.10
CA LEU A 167 -27.59 2.25 -26.82
C LEU A 167 -27.41 1.50 -28.15
N ASP A 168 -26.93 2.20 -29.16
CA ASP A 168 -26.37 1.58 -30.36
C ASP A 168 -24.99 1.01 -30.03
N ASP A 169 -24.69 -0.21 -30.49
CA ASP A 169 -23.41 -0.90 -30.27
C ASP A 169 -22.95 -0.90 -28.78
N PRO A 170 -23.76 -1.45 -27.86
CA PRO A 170 -23.54 -1.36 -26.41
C PRO A 170 -22.21 -1.96 -25.93
N GLU A 171 -21.57 -2.81 -26.72
CA GLU A 171 -20.25 -3.39 -26.49
C GLU A 171 -19.11 -2.35 -26.48
N GLU A 172 -19.28 -1.22 -27.15
CA GLU A 172 -18.27 -0.16 -27.27
C GLU A 172 -18.21 0.74 -26.02
N PHE A 173 -19.24 0.68 -25.17
CA PHE A 173 -19.35 1.51 -23.97
C PHE A 173 -18.73 0.84 -22.75
N TYR A 174 -18.02 1.59 -21.91
CA TYR A 174 -17.42 1.08 -20.69
C TYR A 174 -17.60 2.04 -19.51
N PHE A 175 -17.58 1.50 -18.29
CA PHE A 175 -17.53 2.31 -17.07
C PHE A 175 -16.12 2.83 -16.81
N GLY A 176 -16.01 4.12 -16.49
CA GLY A 176 -14.75 4.75 -16.09
C GLY A 176 -14.85 5.52 -14.79
N LEU A 177 -13.78 5.53 -14.00
CA LEU A 177 -13.65 6.31 -12.77
C LEU A 177 -12.29 7.01 -12.72
N ASP A 178 -12.29 8.34 -12.62
CA ASP A 178 -11.10 9.17 -12.57
C ASP A 178 -10.55 9.20 -11.14
N ASN A 179 -9.31 8.75 -10.93
CA ASN A 179 -8.66 8.81 -9.61
C ASN A 179 -7.12 8.86 -9.75
N ARG A 180 -6.42 9.04 -8.62
CA ARG A 180 -4.96 9.05 -8.55
C ARG A 180 -4.38 7.68 -8.91
N ALA A 181 -3.27 7.67 -9.62
CA ALA A 181 -2.65 6.43 -10.13
C ALA A 181 -2.00 5.53 -9.05
N GLY A 182 -1.79 6.03 -7.83
CA GLY A 182 -1.03 5.30 -6.82
C GLY A 182 -1.22 5.80 -5.38
N LEU A 183 -0.51 5.15 -4.46
CA LEU A 183 -0.40 5.51 -3.05
C LEU A 183 1.08 5.58 -2.64
N THR A 184 1.46 6.60 -1.87
CA THR A 184 2.78 6.67 -1.24
C THR A 184 2.89 5.67 -0.09
N PHE A 185 4.11 5.42 0.40
CA PHE A 185 4.33 4.66 1.64
C PHE A 185 3.96 5.43 2.92
N GLY A 186 3.43 6.65 2.79
CA GLY A 186 2.67 7.34 3.83
C GLY A 186 1.17 7.04 3.80
N ASN A 187 0.75 6.13 2.91
CA ASN A 187 -0.64 5.90 2.53
C ASN A 187 -1.36 7.18 2.12
N VAL A 188 -0.88 7.83 1.05
CA VAL A 188 -1.46 9.06 0.50
C VAL A 188 -1.59 8.93 -1.01
N PRO A 189 -2.76 9.24 -1.62
CA PRO A 189 -2.97 9.24 -3.06
C PRO A 189 -1.95 10.10 -3.76
N CYS A 190 -1.33 9.55 -4.80
CA CYS A 190 -0.25 10.19 -5.54
C CYS A 190 -0.25 9.82 -7.02
N GLY A 191 0.63 10.47 -7.78
CA GLY A 191 0.72 10.33 -9.21
C GLY A 191 -0.32 11.16 -9.97
N GLU A 192 -0.31 11.02 -11.28
CA GLU A 192 -1.25 11.69 -12.17
C GLU A 192 -2.66 11.13 -11.97
N THR A 193 -3.65 11.96 -12.26
CA THR A 193 -5.04 11.50 -12.36
C THR A 193 -5.20 10.71 -13.64
N LYS A 194 -5.88 9.57 -13.56
CA LYS A 194 -6.18 8.71 -14.69
C LYS A 194 -7.58 8.14 -14.58
N THR A 195 -8.14 7.68 -15.70
CA THR A 195 -9.43 6.99 -15.74
C THR A 195 -9.22 5.49 -15.59
N TYR A 196 -9.65 4.92 -14.47
CA TYR A 196 -9.73 3.49 -14.28
C TYR A 196 -10.83 2.90 -15.17
N ARG A 197 -10.51 1.87 -15.95
CA ARG A 197 -11.39 1.10 -16.83
C ARG A 197 -11.42 -0.36 -16.37
N PRO A 198 -12.25 -0.69 -15.36
CA PRO A 198 -12.34 -2.05 -14.86
C PRO A 198 -12.91 -3.02 -15.90
N HIS A 199 -12.53 -4.29 -15.76
CA HIS A 199 -13.17 -5.36 -16.53
C HIS A 199 -14.48 -5.74 -15.85
N LEU A 200 -15.58 -5.32 -16.45
CA LEU A 200 -16.94 -5.67 -16.02
C LEU A 200 -17.48 -6.82 -16.87
N GLU A 201 -18.17 -7.75 -16.22
CA GLU A 201 -18.95 -8.77 -16.89
C GLU A 201 -20.13 -8.15 -17.64
N ARG A 202 -20.55 -8.81 -18.71
CA ARG A 202 -21.70 -8.40 -19.50
C ARG A 202 -22.70 -9.54 -19.55
N ASP A 203 -23.96 -9.21 -19.34
CA ASP A 203 -25.10 -10.09 -19.58
C ASP A 203 -25.94 -9.53 -20.74
N PRO A 204 -25.74 -10.03 -21.97
CA PRO A 204 -26.50 -9.59 -23.13
C PRO A 204 -27.99 -9.93 -23.05
N ALA A 205 -28.39 -10.95 -22.28
CA ALA A 205 -29.79 -11.35 -22.15
C ALA A 205 -30.57 -10.39 -21.23
N ALA A 206 -29.92 -9.93 -20.16
CA ALA A 206 -30.48 -8.92 -19.25
C ALA A 206 -30.15 -7.47 -19.66
N TRP A 207 -29.29 -7.28 -20.66
CA TRP A 207 -28.77 -5.97 -21.08
C TRP A 207 -28.06 -5.21 -19.96
N ARG A 208 -27.17 -5.93 -19.28
CA ARG A 208 -26.43 -5.43 -18.10
C ARG A 208 -24.92 -5.49 -18.28
N MET A 209 -24.25 -4.56 -17.63
CA MET A 209 -22.80 -4.61 -17.39
C MET A 209 -22.57 -4.48 -15.88
N TYR A 210 -21.83 -5.40 -15.28
CA TYR A 210 -21.66 -5.44 -13.82
C TYR A 210 -20.33 -6.01 -13.38
N GLY A 211 -19.91 -5.72 -12.16
CA GLY A 211 -18.69 -6.26 -11.59
C GLY A 211 -18.19 -5.42 -10.43
N SER A 212 -16.99 -5.73 -9.95
CA SER A 212 -16.34 -4.94 -8.91
C SER A 212 -14.85 -4.79 -9.23
N PHE A 213 -14.27 -3.72 -8.71
CA PHE A 213 -12.83 -3.47 -8.76
C PHE A 213 -12.39 -2.65 -7.55
N TYR A 214 -11.09 -2.61 -7.31
CA TYR A 214 -10.52 -1.75 -6.27
C TYR A 214 -9.93 -0.48 -6.88
N THR A 215 -9.97 0.61 -6.13
CA THR A 215 -9.34 1.88 -6.49
C THR A 215 -8.65 2.47 -5.25
N PRO A 216 -7.58 3.27 -5.38
CA PRO A 216 -7.05 4.02 -4.25
C PRO A 216 -8.17 4.78 -3.55
N TYR A 217 -8.08 4.92 -2.23
CA TYR A 217 -9.03 5.78 -1.54
C TYR A 217 -8.97 7.22 -2.11
N PHE A 218 -10.08 7.93 -2.02
CA PHE A 218 -10.23 9.19 -2.75
C PHE A 218 -9.40 10.31 -2.13
N PRO A 219 -8.74 11.15 -2.94
CA PRO A 219 -8.01 12.30 -2.44
C PRO A 219 -9.00 13.39 -1.98
N ASN A 220 -8.56 14.20 -1.02
CA ASN A 220 -9.40 15.24 -0.43
C ASN A 220 -9.35 16.57 -1.22
N ASP A 221 -8.66 16.62 -2.37
CA ASP A 221 -8.36 17.84 -3.12
C ASP A 221 -9.35 18.13 -4.25
N ALA A 222 -10.00 17.10 -4.82
CA ALA A 222 -10.97 17.25 -5.90
C ALA A 222 -12.03 16.14 -5.91
N PRO A 223 -13.27 16.45 -6.37
CA PRO A 223 -14.30 15.44 -6.59
C PRO A 223 -13.84 14.34 -7.55
N ILE A 224 -14.25 13.10 -7.26
CA ILE A 224 -13.98 11.96 -8.13
C ILE A 224 -14.99 11.92 -9.25
N ALA A 225 -14.52 11.90 -10.48
CA ALA A 225 -15.36 11.83 -11.66
C ALA A 225 -15.58 10.36 -12.07
N LEU A 226 -16.77 10.03 -12.56
CA LEU A 226 -17.06 8.72 -13.14
C LEU A 226 -18.13 8.84 -14.23
N GLY A 227 -18.26 7.81 -15.05
CA GLY A 227 -19.27 7.81 -16.08
C GLY A 227 -19.21 6.61 -16.98
N ILE A 228 -19.96 6.72 -18.08
CA ILE A 228 -19.94 5.76 -19.18
C ILE A 228 -19.29 6.43 -20.38
N TYR A 229 -18.26 5.79 -20.91
CA TYR A 229 -17.38 6.32 -21.95
C TYR A 229 -17.39 5.40 -23.17
N CYS A 230 -16.98 5.95 -24.32
CA CYS A 230 -16.87 5.24 -25.59
C CYS A 230 -15.61 5.72 -26.31
N ASP A 231 -14.74 4.79 -26.71
CA ASP A 231 -13.53 5.14 -27.46
C ASP A 231 -13.77 5.25 -28.97
N ASP A 232 -14.91 4.75 -29.46
CA ASP A 232 -15.24 4.80 -30.89
C ASP A 232 -15.42 6.25 -31.34
N PRO A 233 -14.54 6.78 -32.21
CA PRO A 233 -14.68 8.13 -32.74
C PRO A 233 -15.92 8.32 -33.62
N ALA A 234 -16.57 7.24 -34.06
CA ALA A 234 -17.81 7.28 -34.82
C ALA A 234 -19.07 7.28 -33.95
N SER A 235 -18.95 7.11 -32.63
CA SER A 235 -20.09 7.09 -31.71
C SER A 235 -20.91 8.37 -31.78
N ILE A 236 -22.22 8.23 -32.03
CA ILE A 236 -23.16 9.36 -32.10
C ILE A 236 -23.36 10.03 -30.72
N TYR A 237 -22.99 9.33 -29.65
CA TYR A 237 -23.05 9.80 -28.28
C TYR A 237 -21.78 10.54 -27.85
N GLY A 238 -20.76 10.58 -28.73
CA GLY A 238 -19.43 11.09 -28.43
C GLY A 238 -18.65 10.18 -27.47
N HIS A 239 -17.52 10.70 -26.96
CA HIS A 239 -16.61 9.91 -26.11
C HIS A 239 -17.08 9.73 -24.65
N THR A 240 -18.17 10.39 -24.26
CA THR A 240 -18.69 10.37 -22.90
C THR A 240 -20.21 10.44 -22.98
N LEU A 241 -20.88 9.32 -22.67
CA LEU A 241 -22.33 9.24 -22.64
C LEU A 241 -22.88 10.11 -21.51
N PHE A 242 -22.31 9.98 -20.31
CA PHE A 242 -22.55 10.90 -19.20
C PHE A 242 -21.35 10.89 -18.25
N LYS A 243 -21.27 11.92 -17.41
CA LYS A 243 -20.26 12.05 -16.36
C LYS A 243 -20.88 12.65 -15.11
N ALA A 244 -20.69 11.96 -13.98
CA ALA A 244 -21.08 12.42 -12.64
C ALA A 244 -19.84 12.62 -11.78
N THR A 245 -20.00 13.28 -10.63
CA THR A 245 -18.91 13.46 -9.66
C THR A 245 -19.34 13.07 -8.26
N ILE A 246 -18.46 12.38 -7.52
CA ILE A 246 -18.66 11.99 -6.14
C ILE A 246 -17.78 12.83 -5.22
N GLN A 247 -18.37 13.39 -4.17
CA GLN A 247 -17.64 14.14 -3.13
C GLN A 247 -17.69 13.46 -1.75
N ARG A 248 -18.76 12.73 -1.44
CA ARG A 248 -19.02 12.22 -0.09
C ARG A 248 -17.91 11.32 0.48
N TYR A 249 -17.22 10.56 -0.36
CA TYR A 249 -16.16 9.66 0.09
C TYR A 249 -14.77 10.29 0.16
N MET A 250 -14.62 11.58 -0.15
CA MET A 250 -13.34 12.29 -0.03
C MET A 250 -12.90 12.52 1.42
N GLU A 251 -13.84 12.46 2.37
CA GLU A 251 -13.54 12.68 3.80
C GLU A 251 -13.24 11.37 4.55
N ILE A 252 -13.51 10.23 3.93
CA ILE A 252 -13.30 8.91 4.53
C ILE A 252 -11.82 8.55 4.38
N LYS A 253 -11.19 8.15 5.48
CA LYS A 253 -9.84 7.58 5.44
C LYS A 253 -9.93 6.06 5.52
N PRO A 254 -9.02 5.29 4.89
CA PRO A 254 -9.06 3.83 4.88
C PRO A 254 -8.88 3.14 6.25
N ASP A 255 -8.48 3.86 7.29
CA ASP A 255 -8.34 3.34 8.67
C ASP A 255 -9.57 3.69 9.53
N THR A 256 -10.77 3.31 9.04
CA THR A 256 -12.05 3.55 9.72
C THR A 256 -12.56 2.34 10.52
N GLY A 257 -11.75 1.29 10.60
CA GLY A 257 -12.09 0.05 11.31
C GLY A 257 -13.14 -0.82 10.61
N HIS A 258 -13.35 -0.62 9.30
CA HIS A 258 -14.19 -1.45 8.44
C HIS A 258 -13.80 -1.22 6.98
N ASP A 259 -14.22 -2.13 6.11
CA ASP A 259 -14.03 -1.98 4.67
C ASP A 259 -14.99 -0.98 4.03
N VAL A 260 -14.44 -0.15 3.15
CA VAL A 260 -15.23 0.82 2.39
C VAL A 260 -15.62 0.21 1.05
N GLU A 261 -16.91 -0.06 0.91
CA GLU A 261 -17.55 -0.43 -0.35
C GLU A 261 -18.43 0.71 -0.87
N ILE A 262 -18.38 0.94 -2.19
CA ILE A 262 -19.17 1.94 -2.90
C ILE A 262 -19.97 1.21 -3.97
N ASP A 263 -21.29 1.23 -3.83
CA ASP A 263 -22.19 0.66 -4.82
C ASP A 263 -22.64 1.74 -5.80
N ILE A 264 -22.39 1.52 -7.09
CA ILE A 264 -22.76 2.42 -8.17
C ILE A 264 -23.75 1.70 -9.08
N HIS A 265 -24.99 2.19 -9.11
CA HIS A 265 -26.04 1.71 -9.99
C HIS A 265 -26.40 2.78 -11.03
N ILE A 266 -26.22 2.45 -12.30
CA ILE A 266 -26.50 3.32 -13.44
C ILE A 266 -27.64 2.70 -14.25
N ILE A 267 -28.67 3.49 -14.54
CA ILE A 267 -29.83 3.06 -15.31
C ILE A 267 -29.96 3.94 -16.55
N LEU A 268 -29.84 3.32 -17.72
CA LEU A 268 -30.01 3.96 -19.03
C LEU A 268 -31.48 3.81 -19.47
N ASN A 269 -32.26 4.89 -19.42
CA ASN A 269 -33.72 4.88 -19.64
C ASN A 269 -34.15 5.31 -21.06
N GLY A 270 -33.23 5.30 -22.04
CA GLY A 270 -33.49 5.70 -23.43
C GLY A 270 -33.59 7.22 -23.64
N SER A 271 -34.31 7.96 -22.78
CA SER A 271 -34.35 9.44 -22.80
C SER A 271 -33.40 10.11 -21.79
N GLY A 272 -32.76 9.32 -20.93
CA GLY A 272 -31.87 9.83 -19.90
C GLY A 272 -31.11 8.75 -19.15
N VAL A 273 -30.31 9.18 -18.18
CA VAL A 273 -29.48 8.36 -17.31
C VAL A 273 -29.79 8.69 -15.86
N THR A 274 -30.07 7.67 -15.05
CA THR A 274 -30.10 7.80 -13.58
C THR A 274 -28.85 7.16 -13.01
N ILE A 275 -28.22 7.81 -12.04
CA ILE A 275 -27.16 7.22 -11.22
C ILE A 275 -27.58 7.25 -9.75
N VAL A 276 -27.39 6.13 -9.08
CA VAL A 276 -27.57 5.96 -7.64
C VAL A 276 -26.26 5.46 -7.08
N ILE A 277 -25.75 6.12 -6.04
CA ILE A 277 -24.54 5.72 -5.34
C ILE A 277 -24.90 5.49 -3.88
N SER A 278 -24.48 4.34 -3.35
CA SER A 278 -24.71 3.95 -1.96
C SER A 278 -23.41 3.57 -1.26
N ASP A 279 -23.39 3.78 0.05
CA ASP A 279 -22.31 3.30 0.91
C ASP A 279 -22.50 1.82 1.30
N TRP A 280 -21.52 1.28 2.02
CA TRP A 280 -21.48 -0.11 2.50
C TRP A 280 -22.63 -0.50 3.45
N GLU A 281 -23.39 0.47 3.97
CA GLU A 281 -24.62 0.22 4.74
C GLU A 281 -25.87 0.19 3.85
N GLY A 282 -25.71 0.38 2.54
CA GLY A 282 -26.80 0.50 1.57
C GLY A 282 -27.51 1.85 1.60
N THR A 283 -26.97 2.85 2.29
CA THR A 283 -27.56 4.19 2.34
C THR A 283 -27.25 4.92 1.04
N ILE A 284 -28.29 5.39 0.35
CA ILE A 284 -28.13 6.21 -0.85
C ILE A 284 -27.47 7.53 -0.44
N VAL A 285 -26.25 7.76 -0.92
CA VAL A 285 -25.48 8.96 -0.63
C VAL A 285 -25.62 10.01 -1.73
N GLN A 286 -25.98 9.60 -2.94
CA GLN A 286 -26.15 10.46 -4.10
C GLN A 286 -27.10 9.80 -5.11
N GLU A 287 -28.03 10.59 -5.65
CA GLU A 287 -28.90 10.22 -6.74
C GLU A 287 -29.00 11.39 -7.72
N GLU A 288 -28.71 11.15 -9.00
CA GLU A 288 -28.75 12.16 -10.04
C GLU A 288 -29.45 11.64 -11.30
N HIS A 289 -30.13 12.55 -12.00
CA HIS A 289 -30.81 12.27 -13.26
C HIS A 289 -30.29 13.21 -14.34
N PHE A 290 -29.88 12.63 -15.47
CA PHE A 290 -29.38 13.32 -16.65
C PHE A 290 -30.31 13.08 -17.83
N GLY A 291 -30.73 14.14 -18.53
CA GLY A 291 -31.65 14.04 -19.67
C GLY A 291 -33.12 14.28 -19.30
N ALA A 292 -33.95 14.42 -20.34
CA ALA A 292 -35.40 14.59 -20.30
C ALA A 292 -36.02 13.83 -21.48
#